data_AF-A0A9P6KYJ9-F1
#
_entry.id   AF-A0A9P6KYJ9-F1
#
_cell.length_a   1.000
_cell.length_b   1.000
_cell.length_c   1.000
_cell.angle_alpha   90.00
_cell.angle_beta   90.00
_cell.angle_gamma   90.00
#
_symmetry.space_group_name_H-M   'P 1'
#
loop_
_entity.id
_entity.type
_entity.pdbx_description
1 polymer ?
#
loop_
_entity_poly.entity_id
_entity_poly.type
_entity_poly.pdbx_seq_one_letter_code
_entity_poly.pdbx_strand_id
1 'polypeptide(L)'
;MRGDYSDNISENKKEGLKFIASSVYKLIKQENGCTYNFICENIDLPNRRTLHRRIYDVLNVMKAVNLIDKKDKKYYLINSQETINRKREELSKLQDMKTVFEYLVSKNKRNKENNRNSDKLFLPFMIIKTDPKAVINCDTNEERSFFTFKSSEEVELVEDLDVLKELYINDNKIHIKKNQKSDQMNPFAPYFF
;
A
#
# COMPACT_ATOMS: atom_id res chain seq x y z
N MET A 1 -11.20 47.52 50.11
CA MET A 1 -11.45 46.11 49.75
C MET A 1 -11.07 45.92 48.28
N ARG A 2 -9.84 45.49 48.01
CA ARG A 2 -9.41 45.04 46.67
C ARG A 2 -9.70 43.55 46.61
N GLY A 3 -10.57 43.13 45.69
CA GLY A 3 -10.87 41.72 45.49
C GLY A 3 -9.76 41.07 44.67
N ASP A 4 -9.09 40.09 45.28
CA ASP A 4 -8.15 39.20 44.60
C ASP A 4 -8.92 38.28 43.65
N TYR A 5 -8.91 38.59 42.36
CA TYR A 5 -9.31 37.66 41.30
C TYR A 5 -8.08 36.82 40.93
N SER A 6 -7.94 35.68 41.60
CA SER A 6 -6.91 34.68 41.33
C SER A 6 -7.20 33.87 40.05
N ASP A 7 -6.32 34.03 39.06
CA ASP A 7 -5.69 33.06 38.13
C ASP A 7 -6.32 31.68 37.83
N ASN A 8 -7.65 31.52 37.80
CA ASN A 8 -8.32 30.26 37.43
C ASN A 8 -8.33 29.91 35.92
N ILE A 9 -7.68 30.72 35.08
CA ILE A 9 -7.68 30.52 33.62
C ILE A 9 -6.58 29.53 33.16
N SER A 10 -5.56 29.28 34.00
CA SER A 10 -4.39 28.48 33.59
C SER A 10 -4.57 26.96 33.77
N GLU A 11 -5.39 26.49 34.70
CA GLU A 11 -5.57 25.07 35.01
C GLU A 11 -6.47 24.35 34.00
N ASN A 12 -7.50 25.02 33.48
CA ASN A 12 -8.43 24.46 32.48
C ASN A 12 -7.74 24.05 31.15
N LYS A 13 -6.54 24.55 30.87
CA LYS A 13 -5.75 24.15 29.69
C LYS A 13 -5.19 22.73 29.80
N LYS A 14 -5.02 22.19 31.01
CA LYS A 14 -4.45 20.85 31.25
C LYS A 14 -5.49 19.73 31.25
N GLU A 15 -6.78 20.04 31.10
CA GLU A 15 -7.86 19.05 31.19
C GLU A 15 -8.70 18.93 29.91
N GLY A 16 -8.58 19.86 28.98
CA GLY A 16 -9.40 19.86 27.76
C GLY A 16 -9.12 18.68 26.83
N LEU A 17 -10.10 18.29 26.01
CA LEU A 17 -9.96 17.26 24.97
C LEU A 17 -8.73 17.45 24.07
N LYS A 18 -8.34 18.71 23.81
CA LYS A 18 -7.12 19.05 23.07
C LYS A 18 -5.85 18.56 23.77
N PHE A 19 -5.77 18.72 25.10
CA PHE A 19 -4.65 18.24 25.89
C PHE A 19 -4.61 16.71 25.86
N ILE A 20 -5.75 16.06 26.09
CA ILE A 20 -5.88 14.59 26.02
C ILE A 20 -5.44 14.08 24.65
N ALA A 21 -5.92 14.69 23.55
CA ALA A 21 -5.53 14.33 22.20
C ALA A 21 -4.02 14.49 21.96
N SER A 22 -3.42 15.59 22.41
CA SER A 22 -1.98 15.80 22.26
C SER A 22 -1.15 14.79 23.05
N SER A 23 -1.58 14.44 24.27
CA SER A 23 -0.90 13.47 25.13
C SER A 23 -1.01 12.05 24.57
N VAL A 24 -2.21 11.62 24.15
CA VAL A 24 -2.43 10.31 23.50
C VAL A 24 -1.56 10.18 22.25
N TYR A 25 -1.50 11.23 21.40
CA TYR A 25 -0.68 11.23 20.20
C TYR A 25 0.82 11.09 20.51
N LYS A 26 1.32 11.84 21.51
CA LYS A 26 2.73 11.77 21.93
C LYS A 26 3.10 10.38 22.45
N LEU A 27 2.24 9.78 23.28
CA LEU A 27 2.43 8.43 23.81
C LEU A 27 2.52 7.37 22.71
N ILE A 28 1.56 7.38 21.77
CA ILE A 28 1.56 6.45 20.63
C ILE A 28 2.83 6.63 19.78
N LYS A 29 3.28 7.88 19.60
CA LYS A 29 4.48 8.21 18.81
C LYS A 29 5.79 7.78 19.49
N GLN A 30 5.90 7.90 20.81
CA GLN A 30 7.11 7.56 21.56
C GLN A 30 7.29 6.05 21.71
N GLU A 31 6.22 5.32 22.02
CA GLU A 31 6.25 3.87 22.24
C GLU A 31 6.16 3.04 20.95
N ASN A 32 6.03 3.71 19.79
CA ASN A 32 5.83 3.08 18.48
C ASN A 32 4.68 2.04 18.47
N GLY A 33 3.63 2.31 19.25
CA GLY A 33 2.49 1.42 19.44
C GLY A 33 2.17 1.14 20.91
N CYS A 34 1.00 1.56 21.39
CA CYS A 34 0.63 1.38 22.79
C CYS A 34 -0.79 0.80 22.97
N THR A 35 -1.02 0.11 24.09
CA THR A 35 -2.35 -0.41 24.44
C THR A 35 -3.21 0.66 25.10
N TYR A 36 -4.53 0.45 25.12
CA TYR A 36 -5.45 1.34 25.81
C TYR A 36 -5.11 1.52 27.31
N ASN A 37 -4.80 0.43 28.00
CA ASN A 37 -4.47 0.48 29.43
C ASN A 37 -3.22 1.32 29.69
N PHE A 38 -2.19 1.14 28.85
CA PHE A 38 -0.97 1.94 28.93
C PHE A 38 -1.24 3.44 28.73
N ILE A 39 -2.13 3.79 27.78
CA ILE A 39 -2.54 5.19 27.58
C ILE A 39 -3.25 5.75 28.83
N CYS A 40 -4.14 4.98 29.44
CA CYS A 40 -4.86 5.41 30.65
C CYS A 40 -3.92 5.58 31.86
N GLU A 41 -2.91 4.73 32.02
CA GLU A 41 -1.95 4.78 33.12
C GLU A 41 -0.97 5.96 33.00
N ASN A 42 -0.64 6.38 31.78
CA ASN A 42 0.35 7.43 31.53
C ASN A 42 -0.24 8.84 31.33
N ILE A 43 -1.57 8.99 31.35
CA ILE A 43 -2.23 10.30 31.27
C ILE A 43 -2.81 10.65 32.64
N ASP A 44 -2.10 11.48 33.40
CA ASP A 44 -2.59 11.96 34.69
C ASP A 44 -3.51 13.17 34.48
N LEU A 45 -4.81 12.96 34.65
CA LEU A 45 -5.82 14.00 34.72
C LEU A 45 -6.43 14.04 36.13
N PRO A 46 -6.75 15.23 36.65
CA PRO A 46 -7.41 15.36 37.95
C PRO A 46 -8.82 14.74 37.98
N ASN A 47 -9.52 14.63 36.84
CA ASN A 47 -10.82 13.96 36.75
C ASN A 47 -10.76 12.58 36.06
N ARG A 48 -10.30 11.58 36.80
CA ARG A 48 -10.20 10.18 36.34
C ARG A 48 -11.54 9.54 35.96
N ARG A 49 -12.67 10.04 36.47
CA ARG A 49 -14.01 9.45 36.21
C ARG A 49 -14.46 9.62 34.76
N THR A 50 -14.01 10.66 34.06
CA THR A 50 -14.38 10.91 32.66
C THR A 50 -13.29 10.55 31.66
N LEU A 51 -12.06 10.30 32.14
CA LEU A 51 -10.86 10.04 31.34
C LEU A 51 -11.07 8.90 30.33
N HIS A 52 -11.59 7.76 30.79
CA HIS A 52 -11.81 6.59 29.93
C HIS A 52 -12.69 6.93 28.72
N ARG A 53 -13.81 7.64 28.95
CA ARG A 53 -14.72 8.05 27.88
C ARG A 53 -14.07 9.05 26.92
N ARG A 54 -13.27 9.99 27.44
CA ARG A 54 -12.57 10.99 26.62
C ARG A 54 -11.44 10.40 25.78
N ILE A 55 -10.71 9.42 26.30
CA ILE A 55 -9.70 8.68 25.52
C ILE A 55 -10.39 7.94 24.37
N TYR A 56 -11.55 7.32 24.59
CA TYR A 56 -12.31 6.69 23.49
C TYR A 56 -12.76 7.70 22.43
N ASP A 57 -13.24 8.89 22.82
CA ASP A 57 -13.58 9.96 21.86
C ASP A 57 -12.37 10.31 20.98
N VAL A 58 -11.22 10.53 21.62
CA VAL A 58 -9.96 10.87 20.94
C VAL A 58 -9.52 9.74 20.00
N LEU A 59 -9.46 8.49 20.48
CA LEU A 59 -9.00 7.35 19.69
C LEU A 59 -9.94 7.06 18.53
N ASN A 60 -11.26 7.18 18.72
CA ASN A 60 -12.24 6.97 17.65
C ASN A 60 -12.09 8.04 16.56
N VAL A 61 -11.93 9.31 16.94
CA VAL A 61 -11.71 10.41 15.98
C VAL A 61 -10.36 10.24 15.27
N MET A 62 -9.28 9.95 16.00
CA MET A 62 -7.96 9.72 15.40
C MET A 62 -7.95 8.55 14.43
N LYS A 63 -8.70 7.48 14.73
CA LYS A 63 -8.88 6.35 13.81
C LYS A 63 -9.71 6.74 12.58
N ALA A 64 -10.81 7.47 12.77
CA ALA A 64 -11.67 7.93 11.68
C ALA A 64 -10.94 8.89 10.71
N VAL A 65 -10.04 9.72 11.22
CA VAL A 65 -9.18 10.62 10.44
C VAL A 65 -7.92 9.90 9.90
N ASN A 66 -7.81 8.58 10.11
CA ASN A 66 -6.72 7.75 9.62
C ASN A 66 -5.33 8.25 10.08
N LEU A 67 -5.27 8.75 11.32
CA LEU A 67 -4.03 9.13 12.01
C LEU A 67 -3.41 7.92 12.72
N ILE A 68 -4.24 7.06 13.29
CA ILE A 68 -3.83 5.86 14.03
C ILE A 68 -4.60 4.63 13.53
N ASP A 69 -4.01 3.45 13.67
CA ASP A 69 -4.68 2.18 13.43
C ASP A 69 -4.61 1.28 14.66
N LYS A 70 -5.52 0.30 14.76
CA LYS A 70 -5.59 -0.65 15.88
C LYS A 70 -5.34 -2.07 15.38
N LYS A 71 -4.20 -2.65 15.76
CA LYS A 71 -3.84 -4.04 15.49
C LYS A 71 -3.51 -4.77 16.79
N ASP A 72 -4.04 -5.96 17.01
CA ASP A 72 -3.77 -6.80 18.20
C ASP A 72 -3.91 -6.04 19.54
N LYS A 73 -4.99 -5.25 19.67
CA LYS A 73 -5.30 -4.40 20.84
C LYS A 73 -4.30 -3.26 21.11
N LYS A 74 -3.36 -3.01 20.22
CA LYS A 74 -2.42 -1.87 20.25
C LYS A 74 -2.81 -0.83 19.21
N TYR A 75 -2.64 0.43 19.56
CA TYR A 75 -2.81 1.58 18.69
C TYR A 75 -1.46 2.02 18.17
N TYR A 76 -1.32 2.08 16.85
CA TYR A 76 -0.09 2.48 16.16
C TYR A 76 -0.36 3.77 15.40
N LEU A 77 0.66 4.62 15.29
CA LEU A 77 0.58 5.72 14.36
C LEU A 77 0.63 5.13 12.95
N ILE A 78 -0.29 5.56 12.09
CA ILE A 78 -0.19 5.22 10.68
C ILE A 78 1.05 5.96 10.18
N ASN A 79 2.09 5.21 9.81
CA ASN A 79 3.26 5.79 9.21
C ASN A 79 2.82 6.38 7.87
N SER A 80 2.64 7.71 7.85
CA SER A 80 2.19 8.42 6.67
C SER A 80 3.14 8.15 5.52
N GLN A 81 4.44 8.03 5.78
CA GLN A 81 5.43 7.77 4.73
C GLN A 81 5.28 6.37 4.12
N GLU A 82 5.12 5.33 4.93
CA GLU A 82 4.91 3.96 4.43
C GLU A 82 3.59 3.82 3.68
N THR A 83 2.53 4.46 4.20
CA THR A 83 1.21 4.49 3.55
C THR A 83 1.26 5.27 2.23
N ILE A 84 1.96 6.42 2.22
CA ILE A 84 2.17 7.22 1.01
C ILE A 84 2.98 6.42 -0.01
N ASN A 85 4.05 5.76 0.42
CA ASN A 85 4.88 4.95 -0.47
C ASN A 85 4.07 3.78 -1.06
N ARG A 86 3.32 3.04 -0.23
CA ARG A 86 2.44 1.97 -0.71
C ARG A 86 1.41 2.47 -1.71
N LYS A 87 0.76 3.60 -1.42
CA LYS A 87 -0.20 4.23 -2.34
C LYS A 87 0.45 4.71 -3.62
N ARG A 88 1.69 5.21 -3.57
CA ARG A 88 2.47 5.60 -4.76
C ARG A 88 2.82 4.38 -5.61
N GLU A 89 3.23 3.29 -4.99
CA GLU A 89 3.48 2.02 -5.70
C GLU A 89 2.22 1.47 -6.35
N GLU A 90 1.10 1.46 -5.62
CA GLU A 90 -0.20 1.05 -6.15
C GLU A 90 -0.65 1.94 -7.32
N LEU A 91 -0.54 3.26 -7.17
CA LEU A 91 -0.82 4.22 -8.23
C LEU A 91 0.04 3.95 -9.47
N SER A 92 1.34 3.73 -9.27
CA SER A 92 2.28 3.41 -10.37
C SER A 92 1.86 2.13 -11.09
N LYS A 93 1.51 1.07 -10.36
CA LYS A 93 1.02 -0.19 -10.95
C LYS A 93 -0.27 0.01 -11.76
N LEU A 94 -1.21 0.80 -11.24
CA LEU A 94 -2.47 1.10 -11.94
C LEU A 94 -2.24 1.94 -13.21
N GLN A 95 -1.32 2.89 -13.15
CA GLN A 95 -0.92 3.69 -14.32
C GLN A 95 -0.29 2.80 -15.41
N ASP A 96 0.66 1.96 -15.02
CA ASP A 96 1.28 1.00 -15.93
C ASP A 96 0.24 0.09 -16.60
N MET A 97 -0.65 -0.48 -15.80
CA MET A 97 -1.73 -1.36 -16.28
C MET A 97 -2.62 -0.64 -17.29
N LYS A 98 -3.02 0.60 -17.00
CA LYS A 98 -3.83 1.41 -17.92
C LYS A 98 -3.09 1.62 -19.25
N THR A 99 -1.86 2.11 -19.21
CA THR A 99 -1.07 2.41 -20.41
C THR A 99 -0.88 1.17 -21.28
N VAL A 100 -0.52 0.04 -20.65
CA VAL A 100 -0.25 -1.22 -21.35
C VAL A 100 -1.52 -1.81 -21.97
N PHE A 101 -2.66 -1.75 -21.27
CA PHE A 101 -3.94 -2.22 -21.82
C PHE A 101 -4.45 -1.34 -22.96
N GLU A 102 -4.39 -0.02 -22.84
CA GLU A 102 -4.76 0.90 -23.93
C GLU A 102 -3.93 0.64 -25.19
N TYR A 103 -2.63 0.39 -25.01
CA TYR A 103 -1.74 -0.01 -26.09
C TYR A 103 -2.13 -1.37 -26.69
N LEU A 104 -2.34 -2.40 -25.86
CA LEU A 104 -2.69 -3.75 -26.32
C LEU A 104 -3.99 -3.75 -27.13
N VAL A 105 -5.02 -3.06 -26.63
CA VAL A 105 -6.32 -2.92 -27.31
C VAL A 105 -6.13 -2.23 -28.66
N SER A 106 -5.36 -1.14 -28.69
CA SER A 106 -5.08 -0.40 -29.93
C SER A 106 -4.29 -1.24 -30.94
N LYS A 107 -3.26 -1.97 -30.48
CA LYS A 107 -2.47 -2.89 -31.31
C LYS A 107 -3.33 -4.00 -31.91
N ASN A 108 -4.14 -4.65 -31.08
CA ASN A 108 -5.02 -5.74 -31.52
C ASN A 108 -6.11 -5.24 -32.47
N LYS A 109 -6.61 -4.01 -32.29
CA LYS A 109 -7.57 -3.39 -33.22
C LYS A 109 -6.97 -3.15 -34.61
N ARG A 110 -5.72 -2.67 -34.68
CA ARG A 110 -5.01 -2.43 -35.96
C ARG A 110 -4.72 -3.74 -36.70
N ASN A 111 -4.38 -4.80 -35.97
CA ASN A 111 -3.98 -6.09 -36.55
C ASN A 111 -5.15 -7.08 -36.72
N LYS A 112 -6.40 -6.60 -36.64
CA LYS A 112 -7.60 -7.46 -36.61
C LYS A 112 -7.77 -8.32 -37.87
N GLU A 113 -7.31 -7.84 -39.02
CA GLU A 113 -7.37 -8.58 -40.30
C GLU A 113 -6.29 -9.66 -40.41
N ASN A 114 -5.08 -9.38 -39.91
CA ASN A 114 -3.95 -10.34 -39.95
C ASN A 114 -4.09 -11.46 -38.89
N ASN A 115 -4.79 -11.19 -37.78
CA ASN A 115 -4.92 -12.09 -36.63
C ASN A 115 -6.26 -12.87 -36.59
N ARG A 116 -6.91 -13.09 -37.74
CA ARG A 116 -8.16 -13.86 -37.79
C ARG A 116 -7.95 -15.36 -37.51
N ASN A 117 -6.80 -15.90 -37.92
CA ASN A 117 -6.48 -17.33 -37.83
C ASN A 117 -5.35 -17.66 -36.83
N SER A 118 -4.89 -16.68 -36.05
CA SER A 118 -3.85 -16.90 -35.03
C SER A 118 -4.48 -17.31 -33.71
N ASP A 119 -3.86 -18.27 -33.01
CA ASP A 119 -4.19 -18.59 -31.62
C ASP A 119 -4.04 -17.36 -30.73
N LYS A 120 -4.93 -17.23 -29.73
CA LYS A 120 -5.03 -16.05 -28.86
C LYS A 120 -4.97 -16.48 -27.41
N LEU A 121 -4.11 -15.81 -26.65
CA LEU A 121 -4.08 -15.90 -25.20
C LEU A 121 -4.87 -14.71 -24.62
N PHE A 122 -5.96 -15.01 -23.92
CA PHE A 122 -6.81 -13.99 -23.29
C PHE A 122 -6.35 -13.71 -21.86
N LEU A 123 -6.59 -12.50 -21.39
CA LEU A 123 -6.40 -12.11 -20.00
C LEU A 123 -7.56 -12.62 -19.13
N PRO A 124 -7.33 -12.92 -17.84
CA PRO A 124 -6.02 -12.93 -17.16
C PRO A 124 -5.24 -14.22 -17.46
N PHE A 125 -3.91 -14.13 -17.47
CA PHE A 125 -3.04 -15.31 -17.61
C PHE A 125 -1.78 -15.18 -16.77
N MET A 126 -1.06 -16.30 -16.64
CA MET A 126 0.29 -16.35 -16.07
C MET A 126 1.13 -17.27 -16.93
N ILE A 127 2.42 -17.00 -17.01
CA ILE A 127 3.39 -17.82 -17.73
C ILE A 127 4.33 -18.44 -16.71
N ILE A 128 4.51 -19.75 -16.80
CA ILE A 128 5.59 -20.45 -16.10
C ILE A 128 6.66 -20.73 -17.15
N LYS A 129 7.84 -20.14 -16.99
CA LYS A 129 8.99 -20.37 -17.87
C LYS A 129 10.10 -21.09 -17.10
N THR A 130 10.87 -21.89 -17.82
CA THR A 130 12.02 -22.63 -17.29
C THR A 130 13.06 -22.80 -18.39
N ASP A 131 14.20 -23.41 -18.08
CA ASP A 131 15.25 -23.65 -19.08
C ASP A 131 14.72 -24.55 -20.20
N PRO A 132 15.08 -24.30 -21.48
CA PRO A 132 14.66 -25.14 -22.59
C PRO A 132 15.05 -26.63 -22.47
N LYS A 133 16.05 -26.96 -21.66
CA LYS A 133 16.50 -28.33 -21.39
C LYS A 133 15.78 -28.99 -20.20
N ALA A 134 14.93 -28.24 -19.49
CA ALA A 134 14.22 -28.75 -18.33
C ALA A 134 13.26 -29.88 -18.71
N VAL A 135 13.28 -30.95 -17.93
CA VAL A 135 12.29 -32.03 -18.02
C VAL A 135 11.13 -31.69 -17.12
N ILE A 136 9.93 -31.55 -17.71
CA ILE A 136 8.71 -31.17 -16.99
C ILE A 136 7.77 -32.37 -16.94
N ASN A 137 7.45 -32.81 -15.73
CA ASN A 137 6.39 -33.77 -15.47
C ASN A 137 5.15 -33.05 -14.95
N CYS A 138 3.99 -33.31 -15.56
CA CYS A 138 2.72 -32.71 -15.19
C CYS A 138 1.75 -33.81 -14.76
N ASP A 139 1.39 -33.80 -13.49
CA ASP A 139 0.37 -34.69 -12.91
C ASP A 139 -0.91 -33.87 -12.69
N THR A 140 -2.06 -34.41 -13.09
CA THR A 140 -3.38 -33.76 -12.88
C THR A 140 -4.41 -34.76 -12.37
N ASN A 141 -5.40 -34.26 -11.64
CA ASN A 141 -6.55 -35.07 -11.24
C ASN A 141 -7.53 -35.25 -12.41
N GLU A 142 -8.47 -36.19 -12.28
CA GLU A 142 -9.46 -36.48 -13.33
C GLU A 142 -10.29 -35.25 -13.73
N GLU A 143 -10.63 -34.42 -12.74
CA GLU A 143 -11.41 -33.19 -12.92
C GLU A 143 -10.60 -32.02 -13.52
N ARG A 144 -9.27 -32.17 -13.65
CA ARG A 144 -8.35 -31.12 -14.12
C ARG A 144 -8.45 -29.80 -13.35
N SER A 145 -8.80 -29.89 -12.07
CA SER A 145 -8.87 -28.75 -11.16
C SER A 145 -7.55 -28.49 -10.44
N PHE A 146 -6.66 -29.49 -10.40
CA PHE A 146 -5.34 -29.38 -9.82
C PHE A 146 -4.28 -29.90 -10.76
N PHE A 147 -3.18 -29.14 -10.87
CA PHE A 147 -2.01 -29.49 -11.65
C PHE A 147 -0.77 -29.43 -10.75
N THR A 148 0.03 -30.49 -10.78
CA THR A 148 1.33 -30.55 -10.11
C THR A 148 2.40 -30.61 -11.18
N PHE A 149 3.21 -29.56 -11.26
CA PHE A 149 4.36 -29.49 -12.15
C PHE A 149 5.63 -29.81 -11.38
N LYS A 150 6.40 -30.78 -11.86
CA LYS A 150 7.74 -31.09 -11.38
C LYS A 150 8.72 -30.79 -12.51
N SER A 151 9.60 -29.84 -12.29
CA SER A 151 10.66 -29.46 -13.23
C SER A 151 12.00 -29.95 -12.71
N SER A 152 12.88 -30.42 -13.61
CA SER A 152 14.27 -30.72 -13.26
C SER A 152 15.10 -29.46 -13.01
N GLU A 153 14.68 -28.32 -13.55
CA GLU A 153 15.34 -27.02 -13.44
C GLU A 153 14.44 -26.00 -12.72
N GLU A 154 15.03 -24.87 -12.33
CA GLU A 154 14.29 -23.77 -11.72
C GLU A 154 13.19 -23.23 -12.64
N VAL A 155 12.07 -22.84 -12.02
CA VAL A 155 10.90 -22.28 -12.71
C VAL A 155 10.68 -20.84 -12.26
N GLU A 156 10.33 -19.98 -13.21
CA GLU A 156 9.96 -18.59 -12.96
C GLU A 156 8.49 -18.38 -13.34
N LEU A 157 7.72 -17.79 -12.41
CA LEU A 157 6.34 -17.40 -12.64
C LEU A 157 6.32 -15.92 -13.05
N VAL A 158 5.74 -15.65 -14.21
CA VAL A 158 5.59 -14.31 -14.78
C VAL A 158 4.10 -14.01 -14.92
N GLU A 159 3.64 -12.92 -14.30
CA GLU A 159 2.26 -12.46 -14.39
C GLU A 159 2.00 -11.76 -15.74
N ASP A 160 0.73 -11.71 -16.16
CA ASP A 160 0.33 -11.08 -17.43
C ASP A 160 0.80 -9.63 -17.58
N LEU A 161 0.71 -8.82 -16.53
CA LEU A 161 1.10 -7.41 -16.58
C LEU A 161 2.59 -7.22 -16.93
N ASP A 162 3.47 -8.06 -16.39
CA ASP A 162 4.90 -7.99 -16.66
C ASP A 162 5.23 -8.39 -18.11
N VAL A 163 4.57 -9.44 -18.61
CA VAL A 163 4.67 -9.84 -20.03
C VAL A 163 4.22 -8.69 -20.93
N LEU A 164 3.09 -8.06 -20.63
CA LEU A 164 2.56 -6.99 -21.45
C LEU A 164 3.41 -5.71 -21.38
N LYS A 165 4.04 -5.41 -20.23
CA LYS A 165 5.03 -4.33 -20.12
C LYS A 165 6.23 -4.59 -21.01
N GLU A 166 6.78 -5.80 -20.99
CA GLU A 166 7.92 -6.17 -21.83
C GLU A 166 7.57 -6.04 -23.32
N LEU A 167 6.39 -6.49 -23.73
CA LEU A 167 5.86 -6.30 -25.09
C LEU A 167 5.74 -4.82 -25.46
N TYR A 168 5.21 -4.00 -24.56
CA TYR A 168 5.09 -2.55 -24.77
C TYR A 168 6.46 -1.88 -24.95
N ILE A 169 7.43 -2.22 -24.10
CA ILE A 169 8.78 -1.66 -24.13
C ILE A 169 9.50 -2.03 -25.43
N ASN A 170 9.44 -3.31 -25.81
CA ASN A 170 10.12 -3.84 -26.99
C ASN A 170 9.58 -3.23 -28.29
N ASP A 171 8.26 -3.14 -28.44
CA ASP A 171 7.63 -2.60 -29.64
C ASP A 171 7.85 -1.09 -29.81
N ASN A 172 7.88 -0.34 -28.69
CA ASN A 172 8.12 1.10 -28.71
C ASN A 172 9.61 1.46 -28.65
N LYS A 173 10.52 0.46 -28.68
CA LYS A 173 11.98 0.64 -28.58
C LYS A 173 12.40 1.52 -27.40
N ILE A 174 11.67 1.43 -26.29
CA ILE A 174 11.98 2.21 -25.08
C ILE A 174 13.21 1.55 -24.45
N HIS A 175 14.39 2.12 -24.67
CA HIS A 175 15.59 1.67 -23.96
C HIS A 175 15.50 2.11 -22.49
N ILE A 176 15.01 1.22 -21.63
CA ILE A 176 15.20 1.38 -20.19
C ILE A 176 16.70 1.17 -19.93
N LYS A 177 17.46 2.26 -19.85
CA LYS A 177 18.80 2.21 -19.23
C LYS A 177 18.59 1.66 -17.83
N LYS A 178 19.07 0.44 -17.56
CA LYS A 178 19.29 -0.05 -16.20
C LYS A 178 20.30 0.92 -15.56
N ASN A 179 19.80 1.95 -14.87
CA ASN A 179 20.67 2.94 -14.26
C ASN A 179 21.42 2.31 -13.09
N GLN A 180 22.74 2.36 -13.19
CA GLN A 180 23.63 2.47 -12.03
C GLN A 180 23.11 3.61 -11.13
N LYS A 181 23.19 3.38 -9.81
CA LYS A 181 22.79 4.32 -8.75
C LYS A 181 23.33 5.74 -9.00
N SER A 182 22.44 6.74 -8.98
CA SER A 182 22.64 8.01 -8.28
C SER A 182 21.34 8.82 -8.26
N ASP A 183 21.18 9.59 -7.20
CA ASP A 183 20.00 10.32 -6.78
C ASP A 183 19.40 11.31 -7.79
N GLN A 184 18.11 11.58 -7.56
CA GLN A 184 17.27 12.64 -8.11
C GLN A 184 16.88 12.56 -9.60
N MET A 185 15.69 12.04 -9.89
CA MET A 185 14.87 12.54 -11.02
C MET A 185 13.36 12.47 -10.74
N ASN A 186 12.78 13.67 -10.75
CA ASN A 186 11.40 14.13 -10.94
C ASN A 186 10.23 13.11 -11.03
N PRO A 187 9.21 13.19 -10.16
CA PRO A 187 7.99 12.37 -10.23
C PRO A 187 6.93 12.85 -11.23
N PHE A 188 7.25 13.83 -12.09
CA PHE A 188 6.31 14.43 -13.05
C PHE A 188 6.98 14.71 -14.41
N ALA A 189 7.32 13.67 -15.16
CA ALA A 189 7.58 13.83 -16.59
C ALA A 189 6.49 13.09 -17.37
N PRO A 190 5.50 13.80 -17.95
CA PRO A 190 4.68 13.23 -18.99
C PRO A 190 5.52 13.19 -20.26
N TYR A 191 5.86 11.99 -20.74
CA TYR A 191 6.25 11.85 -22.13
C TYR A 191 4.99 11.54 -22.92
N PHE A 192 4.59 12.43 -23.82
CA PHE A 192 4.41 12.19 -25.26
C PHE A 192 3.97 13.51 -25.94
N PHE A 193 4.73 13.91 -26.97
CA PHE A 193 4.22 14.73 -28.08
C PHE A 193 3.37 13.84 -28.99
#